data_AF-A0A2G2D964-F1
#
_entry.id   AF-A0A2G2D964-F1
#
_cell.length_a   1.000
_cell.length_b   1.000
_cell.length_c   1.000
_cell.angle_alpha   90.00
_cell.angle_beta   90.00
_cell.angle_gamma   90.00
#
_symmetry.space_group_name_H-M   'P 1'
#
loop_
_entity.id
_entity.type
_entity.pdbx_description
1 polymer ?
#
loop_
_entity_poly.entity_id
_entity_poly.type
_entity_poly.pdbx_seq_one_letter_code
_entity_poly.pdbx_strand_id
1 'polypeptide(L)'
;MMPEKVDEFVRYYEVLAYDHAVSSGFNAAWASLTAMEKWIKEYEAPKDRCRYDRRGRPNPAFVRPSEMAMYGGSGDDNVAVSFECVK
;
A
#
# COMPACT_ATOMS: atom_id res chain seq x y z
N MET A 1 -22.41 6.60 -6.86
CA MET A 1 -21.57 7.59 -6.16
C MET A 1 -20.19 7.51 -6.80
N MET A 2 -19.65 8.60 -7.35
CA MET A 2 -18.36 8.55 -8.06
C MET A 2 -17.23 8.23 -7.06
N PRO A 3 -16.28 7.33 -7.37
CA PRO A 3 -15.19 6.93 -6.46
C PRO A 3 -14.45 8.11 -5.82
N GLU A 4 -14.28 9.19 -6.59
CA GLU A 4 -13.58 10.41 -6.19
C GLU A 4 -14.20 11.10 -4.96
N LYS A 5 -15.53 11.09 -4.81
CA LYS A 5 -16.18 11.67 -3.62
C LYS A 5 -16.02 10.81 -2.37
N VAL A 6 -15.79 9.52 -2.54
CA VAL A 6 -15.58 8.59 -1.43
C VAL A 6 -14.13 8.68 -0.94
N ASP A 7 -13.18 8.84 -1.87
CA ASP A 7 -11.73 9.00 -1.59
C ASP A 7 -11.39 10.19 -0.66
N GLU A 8 -12.30 11.16 -0.53
CA GLU A 8 -12.17 12.31 0.37
C GLU A 8 -12.25 11.92 1.85
N PHE A 9 -12.97 10.85 2.19
CA PHE A 9 -13.23 10.46 3.58
C PHE A 9 -13.00 8.98 3.89
N VAL A 10 -12.93 8.12 2.87
CA VAL A 10 -12.63 6.68 3.00
C VAL A 10 -11.67 6.27 1.89
N ARG A 11 -10.63 5.51 2.25
CA ARG A 11 -9.73 4.85 1.30
C ARG A 11 -9.60 3.39 1.66
N TYR A 12 -9.69 2.53 0.66
CA TYR A 12 -9.45 1.10 0.79
C TYR A 12 -8.11 0.76 0.17
N TYR A 13 -7.36 -0.08 0.87
CA TYR A 13 -6.06 -0.59 0.45
C TYR A 13 -6.13 -2.09 0.52
N GLU A 14 -5.87 -2.74 -0.61
CA GLU A 14 -5.60 -4.16 -0.61
C GLU A 14 -4.15 -4.39 -0.22
N VAL A 15 -3.91 -5.44 0.57
CA VAL A 15 -2.58 -5.88 0.93
C VAL A 15 -2.36 -7.27 0.36
N LEU A 16 -1.68 -7.33 -0.78
CA LEU A 16 -1.44 -8.59 -1.47
C LEU A 16 -0.59 -9.52 -0.59
N ALA A 17 -0.95 -10.81 -0.59
CA ALA A 17 -0.28 -11.85 0.19
C ALA A 17 -0.25 -11.63 1.72
N TYR A 18 -1.10 -10.75 2.26
CA TYR A 18 -1.30 -10.59 3.70
C TYR A 18 -2.56 -11.33 4.15
N ASP A 19 -2.35 -12.39 4.92
CA ASP A 19 -3.43 -13.16 5.53
C ASP A 19 -4.11 -12.37 6.66
N HIS A 20 -5.00 -13.05 7.40
CA HIS A 20 -5.82 -12.45 8.44
C HIS A 20 -4.99 -11.91 9.63
N ALA A 21 -4.61 -10.63 9.53
CA ALA A 21 -3.85 -9.85 10.51
C ALA A 21 -2.40 -10.27 10.77
N VAL A 22 -1.98 -11.48 10.37
CA VAL A 22 -0.60 -11.97 10.40
C VAL A 22 -0.45 -13.00 9.27
N SER A 23 0.68 -12.98 8.57
CA SER A 23 1.02 -14.03 7.58
C SER A 23 2.40 -14.62 7.83
N SER A 24 2.63 -15.82 7.32
CA SER A 24 3.95 -16.44 7.24
C SER A 24 4.79 -15.90 6.07
N GLY A 25 4.13 -15.43 5.00
CA GLY A 25 4.74 -15.00 3.74
C GLY A 25 5.06 -13.51 3.70
N PHE A 26 4.11 -12.64 3.96
CA PHE A 26 4.31 -11.19 3.92
C PHE A 26 3.60 -10.55 5.10
N ASN A 27 4.28 -9.77 5.94
CA ASN A 27 3.63 -9.02 7.01
C ASN A 27 3.65 -7.53 6.68
N ALA A 28 2.48 -6.98 6.38
CA ALA A 28 2.33 -5.57 6.08
C ALA A 28 2.93 -4.69 7.19
N ALA A 29 3.98 -3.92 6.86
CA ALA A 29 4.57 -2.95 7.76
C ALA A 29 4.34 -1.55 7.20
N TRP A 30 3.34 -0.87 7.76
CA TRP A 30 3.13 0.54 7.49
C TRP A 30 2.60 1.29 8.70
N ALA A 31 2.95 2.57 8.77
CA ALA A 31 2.48 3.47 9.81
C ALA A 31 1.05 3.95 9.50
N SER A 32 0.09 3.03 9.44
CA SER A 32 -1.33 3.31 9.14
C SER A 32 -1.94 4.31 10.13
N LEU A 33 -1.64 4.15 11.42
CA LEU A 33 -2.12 5.04 12.47
C LEU A 33 -1.57 6.46 12.29
N THR A 34 -0.27 6.61 12.01
CA THR A 34 0.34 7.92 11.71
C THR A 34 -0.28 8.54 10.46
N ALA A 35 -0.57 7.74 9.42
CA ALA A 35 -1.24 8.23 8.22
C ALA A 35 -2.67 8.71 8.52
N MET A 36 -3.41 7.99 9.37
CA MET A 36 -4.75 8.39 9.81
C MET A 36 -4.71 9.67 10.65
N GLU A 37 -3.73 9.80 11.55
CA GLU A 37 -3.54 11.03 12.34
C GLU A 37 -3.27 12.23 11.45
N LYS A 38 -2.40 12.08 10.46
CA LYS A 38 -2.09 13.12 9.47
C LYS A 38 -3.31 13.49 8.62
N TRP A 39 -4.12 12.50 8.24
CA TRP A 39 -5.34 12.77 7.50
C TRP A 39 -6.33 13.61 8.31
N ILE A 40 -6.54 13.26 9.58
CA ILE A 40 -7.52 13.94 10.45
C ILE A 40 -7.00 15.31 10.93
N LYS A 41 -5.72 15.41 11.30
CA LYS A 41 -5.17 16.60 11.96
C LYS A 41 -4.53 17.60 11.01
N GLU A 42 -3.89 17.11 9.95
CA GLU A 42 -3.10 17.92 9.01
C GLU A 42 -3.77 18.04 7.63
N TYR A 43 -4.93 17.41 7.44
CA TYR A 43 -5.61 17.28 6.14
C TYR A 43 -4.69 16.64 5.06
N GLU A 44 -3.70 15.85 5.48
CA GLU A 44 -2.81 15.12 4.58
C GLU A 44 -3.34 13.69 4.39
N ALA A 45 -4.06 13.47 3.29
CA ALA A 45 -4.58 12.14 2.98
C ALA A 45 -3.43 11.11 2.80
N PRO A 46 -3.62 9.84 3.20
CA PRO A 46 -2.57 8.83 3.10
C PRO A 46 -2.09 8.70 1.66
N LYS A 47 -0.79 8.91 1.43
CA LYS A 47 -0.20 8.79 0.10
C LYS A 47 -0.02 7.31 -0.25
N ASP A 48 -0.61 6.92 -1.37
CA ASP A 48 -0.51 5.59 -1.96
C ASP A 48 0.94 5.36 -2.37
N ARG A 49 1.64 4.48 -1.65
CA ARG A 49 2.98 4.04 -2.04
C ARG A 49 3.09 2.59 -1.65
N CYS A 50 3.31 1.73 -2.63
CA CYS A 50 3.83 0.37 -2.51
C CYS A 50 4.78 0.25 -1.26
N ARG A 51 4.42 -0.50 -0.19
CA ARG A 51 5.22 -0.61 1.09
C ARG A 51 5.60 -2.04 1.50
N TYR A 52 6.53 -2.09 2.46
CA TYR A 52 7.42 -3.18 2.88
C TYR A 52 6.82 -4.27 3.80
N ASP A 53 7.48 -5.44 3.83
CA ASP A 53 7.33 -6.50 4.83
C ASP A 53 8.10 -6.18 6.13
N ARG A 54 7.48 -6.47 7.28
CA ARG A 54 8.11 -6.43 8.61
C ARG A 54 9.28 -7.40 8.76
N ARG A 55 9.36 -8.45 7.93
CA ARG A 55 10.47 -9.43 7.94
C ARG A 55 11.63 -9.06 7.01
N GLY A 56 11.67 -7.84 6.48
CA GLY A 56 12.78 -7.35 5.66
C GLY A 56 12.77 -7.89 4.23
N ARG A 57 11.65 -8.43 3.74
CA ARG A 57 11.43 -8.76 2.32
C ARG A 57 10.68 -7.62 1.63
N PRO A 58 11.32 -6.81 0.78
CA PRO A 58 10.67 -5.64 0.19
C PRO A 58 9.70 -5.99 -0.97
N ASN A 59 8.67 -6.81 -0.71
CA ASN A 59 7.59 -7.05 -1.67
C ASN A 59 6.56 -5.90 -1.60
N PRO A 60 6.18 -5.24 -2.71
CA PRO A 60 5.18 -4.17 -2.68
C PRO A 60 3.78 -4.75 -2.63
N ALA A 61 3.08 -4.56 -1.51
CA ALA A 61 1.77 -5.18 -1.33
C ALA A 61 0.60 -4.19 -1.25
N PHE A 62 0.86 -2.89 -1.07
CA PHE A 62 -0.21 -1.92 -0.83
C PHE A 62 -0.64 -1.27 -2.13
N VAL A 63 -1.87 -1.56 -2.53
CA VAL A 63 -2.44 -0.93 -3.70
C VAL A 63 -3.88 -0.50 -3.42
N ARG A 64 -4.24 0.69 -3.87
CA ARG A 64 -5.67 1.01 -4.01
C ARG A 64 -6.25 0.05 -5.06
N PRO A 65 -7.53 -0.36 -5.00
CA PRO A 65 -8.09 -1.28 -6.00
C PRO A 65 -8.02 -0.77 -7.44
N SER A 66 -7.97 0.56 -7.59
CA SER A 66 -7.80 1.24 -8.86
C SER A 66 -6.35 1.37 -9.31
N GLU A 67 -5.41 0.78 -8.57
CA GLU A 67 -3.99 0.79 -8.84
C GLU A 67 -3.45 -0.65 -8.70
N MET A 68 -2.50 -1.07 -9.52
CA MET A 68 -1.80 -2.35 -9.42
C MET A 68 -0.30 -2.12 -9.29
N ALA A 69 0.36 -2.85 -8.39
CA ALA A 69 1.82 -2.88 -8.33
C ALA A 69 2.33 -3.77 -9.46
N MET A 70 2.89 -3.16 -10.50
CA MET A 70 3.42 -3.84 -11.68
C MET A 70 4.94 -3.88 -11.64
N TYR A 71 5.53 -5.05 -11.85
CA TYR A 71 6.97 -5.20 -11.94
C TYR A 71 7.50 -4.50 -13.19
N GLY A 72 8.51 -3.64 -13.03
CA GLY A 72 9.10 -2.82 -14.10
C GLY A 72 9.93 -3.61 -15.13
N GLY A 73 9.96 -4.94 -15.03
CA GLY A 73 10.62 -5.83 -16.00
C GLY A 73 12.13 -5.98 -15.81
N SER A 74 12.73 -5.32 -14.82
CA SER A 74 14.15 -5.46 -14.46
C SER A 74 14.41 -5.10 -13.00
N GLY A 75 15.54 -5.57 -12.46
CA GLY A 75 15.91 -5.40 -11.05
C GLY A 75 15.63 -6.64 -10.20
N ASP A 76 15.59 -6.45 -8.89
CA ASP A 76 15.30 -7.52 -7.93
C ASP A 76 13.78 -7.52 -7.65
N ASP A 77 13.09 -8.61 -7.96
CA ASP A 77 11.66 -8.76 -7.75
C ASP A 77 11.28 -8.78 -6.25
N ASN A 78 12.27 -8.85 -5.37
CA ASN A 78 12.09 -8.72 -3.94
C ASN A 78 12.25 -7.28 -3.45
N VAL A 79 12.57 -6.28 -4.28
CA VAL A 79 12.66 -4.87 -3.85
C VAL A 79 11.51 -4.01 -4.40
N ALA A 80 10.91 -3.21 -3.52
CA ALA A 80 9.76 -2.37 -3.86
C ALA A 80 10.06 -1.34 -4.96
N VAL A 81 11.31 -0.89 -5.10
CA VAL A 81 11.73 0.05 -6.16
C VAL A 81 11.64 -0.56 -7.56
N SER A 82 11.58 -1.89 -7.68
CA SER A 82 11.38 -2.57 -8.96
C SER A 82 9.92 -2.62 -9.41
N PHE A 83 9.00 -2.03 -8.66
CA PHE A 83 7.58 -2.02 -8.99
C PHE A 83 7.05 -0.59 -9.10
N GLU A 84 6.12 -0.42 -10.02
CA GLU A 84 5.38 0.81 -10.21
C GLU A 84 3.91 0.58 -9.88
N CYS A 85 3.35 1.48 -9.07
CA CYS A 85 1.92 1.51 -8.78
C CYS A 85 1.23 2.18 -10.00
N VAL A 86 0.65 1.39 -10.93
CA VAL A 86 -0.05 1.85 -12.16
C VAL A 86 -1.57 1.82 -11.96
N LYS A 87 -2.35 2.56 -12.75
CA LYS A 87 -3.83 2.47 -12.73
C LYS A 87 -4.37 1.31 -13.55
#